data_AF-A0A7X8R8B5-F1
#
_entry.id   AF-A0A7X8R8B5-F1
#
_cell.length_a   1.000
_cell.length_b   1.000
_cell.length_c   1.000
_cell.angle_alpha   90.00
_cell.angle_beta   90.00
_cell.angle_gamma   90.00
#
_symmetry.space_group_name_H-M   'P 1'
#
loop_
_entity.id
_entity.type
_entity.pdbx_description
1 polymer ?
#
loop_
_entity_poly.entity_id
_entity_poly.type
_entity_poly.pdbx_seq_one_letter_code
_entity_poly.pdbx_strand_id
1 'polypeptide(L)'
;MDYPISAQLEHLEGEVELGIFVSQTGLPQEVKLMKSSGHAILDDAALAFGRKISFEPALVDGQPVSAWTRLMLRYRLTDVAFERVQWLREVRQEQKLAAAETDSVRFEQHCRRLYTSFAGMQNWAETQSVYAVNDLIWQVVQPALAERWRSFRNEYSALFLLWDDFLQRYPRSALAGRVREDLLKALLDVEYTIRLDCLRSESKARKGLTLLDLIQERLSELGVTSTP
;
A
#
# COMPACT_ATOMS: atom_id res chain seq x y z
N MET A 1 -13.51 -10.79 -1.36
CA MET A 1 -13.89 -9.45 -1.81
C MET A 1 -12.72 -8.92 -2.60
N ASP A 2 -12.93 -8.58 -3.87
CA ASP A 2 -11.87 -8.02 -4.71
C ASP A 2 -11.83 -6.51 -4.47
N TYR A 3 -10.73 -5.98 -3.94
CA TYR A 3 -10.48 -4.53 -3.83
C TYR A 3 -9.71 -4.10 -5.09
N PRO A 4 -10.30 -3.32 -6.01
CA PRO A 4 -9.66 -2.97 -7.28
C PRO A 4 -8.31 -2.27 -7.10
N ILE A 5 -7.34 -2.65 -7.93
CA ILE A 5 -5.97 -2.15 -7.83
C ILE A 5 -5.92 -0.65 -8.06
N SER A 6 -6.58 -0.10 -9.08
CA SER A 6 -6.60 1.35 -9.30
C SER A 6 -7.20 2.11 -8.12
N ALA A 7 -8.20 1.55 -7.44
CA ALA A 7 -8.73 2.12 -6.21
C ALA A 7 -7.71 2.11 -5.07
N GLN A 8 -6.89 1.06 -4.95
CA GLN A 8 -5.78 1.03 -3.99
C GLN A 8 -4.67 2.04 -4.34
N LEU A 9 -4.30 2.15 -5.62
CA LEU A 9 -3.30 3.11 -6.11
C LEU A 9 -3.74 4.56 -5.87
N GLU A 10 -5.04 4.82 -6.00
CA GLU A 10 -5.67 6.12 -5.78
C GLU A 10 -6.09 6.35 -4.31
N HIS A 11 -5.77 5.41 -3.40
CA HIS A 11 -6.11 5.49 -1.98
C HIS A 11 -7.61 5.65 -1.69
N LEU A 12 -8.47 5.10 -2.56
CA LEU A 12 -9.92 5.18 -2.44
C LEU A 12 -10.43 4.16 -1.43
N GLU A 13 -11.02 4.64 -0.34
CA GLU A 13 -11.65 3.84 0.71
C GLU A 13 -13.15 4.15 0.79
N GLY A 14 -13.93 3.25 1.38
CA GLY A 14 -15.34 3.51 1.63
C GLY A 14 -16.14 2.26 1.97
N GLU A 15 -17.42 2.47 2.31
CA GLU A 15 -18.34 1.40 2.66
C GLU A 15 -19.43 1.30 1.58
N VAL A 16 -19.61 0.10 1.03
CA VAL A 16 -20.67 -0.21 0.07
C VAL A 16 -21.71 -1.09 0.74
N GLU A 17 -22.98 -0.67 0.68
CA GLU A 17 -24.10 -1.50 1.13
C GLU A 17 -24.83 -2.08 -0.07
N LEU A 18 -24.95 -3.41 -0.11
CA LEU A 18 -25.70 -4.13 -1.12
C LEU A 18 -26.97 -4.75 -0.54
N GLY A 19 -28.04 -4.73 -1.33
CA GLY A 19 -29.24 -5.53 -1.12
C GLY A 19 -29.18 -6.74 -2.03
N ILE A 20 -29.31 -7.94 -1.49
CA ILE A 20 -29.17 -9.19 -2.24
C ILE A 20 -30.42 -10.03 -2.04
N PHE A 21 -31.09 -10.40 -3.13
CA PHE A 21 -32.18 -11.37 -3.11
C PHE A 21 -31.59 -12.77 -3.22
N VAL A 22 -31.66 -13.52 -2.13
CA VAL A 22 -31.09 -14.86 -1.99
C VAL A 22 -32.20 -15.88 -2.21
N SER A 23 -31.93 -16.90 -3.02
CA SER A 23 -32.84 -18.02 -3.28
C SER A 23 -32.87 -19.04 -2.13
N GLN A 24 -33.83 -19.96 -2.18
CA GLN A 24 -33.93 -21.10 -1.25
C GLN A 24 -32.70 -22.01 -1.24
N THR A 25 -31.86 -21.99 -2.28
CA THR A 25 -30.60 -22.75 -2.35
C THR A 25 -29.39 -21.95 -1.89
N GLY A 26 -29.58 -20.72 -1.41
CA GLY A 26 -28.50 -19.86 -0.96
C GLY A 26 -27.78 -19.08 -2.07
N LEU A 27 -28.26 -19.17 -3.32
CA LEU A 27 -27.64 -18.46 -4.44
C LEU A 27 -28.25 -17.05 -4.61
N PRO A 28 -27.43 -16.02 -4.89
CA PRO A 28 -27.91 -14.67 -5.19
C PRO A 28 -28.61 -14.64 -6.55
N GLN A 29 -29.85 -14.16 -6.59
CA GLN A 29 -30.66 -14.01 -7.80
C GLN A 29 -30.71 -12.55 -8.28
N GLU A 30 -30.66 -11.60 -7.35
CA GLU A 30 -30.62 -10.17 -7.64
C GLU A 30 -29.67 -9.46 -6.67
N VAL A 31 -28.88 -8.51 -7.16
CA VAL A 31 -27.94 -7.70 -6.36
C VAL A 31 -28.15 -6.24 -6.71
N LYS A 32 -28.43 -5.41 -5.71
CA LYS A 32 -28.69 -3.97 -5.82
C LYS A 32 -27.70 -3.18 -4.97
N LEU A 33 -27.24 -2.06 -5.50
CA LEU A 33 -26.49 -1.07 -4.72
C LEU A 33 -27.49 -0.27 -3.86
N MET A 34 -27.36 -0.35 -2.55
CA MET A 34 -28.21 0.38 -1.60
C MET A 34 -27.53 1.66 -1.12
N LYS A 35 -26.22 1.59 -0.88
CA LYS A 35 -25.38 2.73 -0.52
C LYS A 35 -24.04 2.66 -1.25
N SER A 36 -23.71 3.72 -1.97
CA SER A 36 -22.43 3.90 -2.63
C SER A 36 -21.33 4.25 -1.61
N SER A 37 -20.11 3.80 -1.90
CA SER A 37 -18.87 4.21 -1.22
C SER A 37 -18.47 5.66 -1.53
N GLY A 38 -19.03 6.27 -2.57
CA GLY A 38 -18.54 7.51 -3.17
C GLY A 38 -17.55 7.29 -4.33
N HIS A 39 -17.15 6.03 -4.59
CA HIS A 39 -16.22 5.68 -5.66
C HIS A 39 -16.79 4.54 -6.53
N ALA A 40 -17.15 4.85 -7.79
CA ALA A 40 -17.79 3.90 -8.70
C ALA A 40 -17.02 2.58 -8.85
N ILE A 41 -15.69 2.65 -8.83
CA ILE A 41 -14.83 1.47 -8.91
C ILE A 41 -14.99 0.49 -7.74
N LEU A 42 -15.21 0.99 -6.52
CA LEU A 42 -15.45 0.16 -5.34
C LEU A 42 -16.87 -0.43 -5.37
N ASP A 43 -17.84 0.36 -5.84
CA ASP A 43 -19.23 -0.07 -6.00
C ASP A 43 -19.35 -1.21 -7.02
N ASP A 44 -18.66 -1.10 -8.16
CA ASP A 44 -18.64 -2.14 -9.19
C ASP A 44 -18.01 -3.43 -8.68
N ALA A 45 -16.90 -3.32 -7.94
CA ALA A 45 -16.24 -4.46 -7.34
C ALA A 45 -17.11 -5.16 -6.28
N ALA A 46 -17.86 -4.36 -5.51
CA ALA A 46 -18.81 -4.86 -4.53
C ALA A 46 -19.95 -5.63 -5.22
N LEU A 47 -20.54 -5.05 -6.26
CA LEU A 47 -21.58 -5.69 -7.06
C LEU A 47 -21.08 -7.01 -7.68
N ALA A 48 -19.86 -7.02 -8.22
CA ALA A 48 -19.25 -8.23 -8.78
C ALA A 48 -19.02 -9.31 -7.71
N PHE A 49 -18.59 -8.93 -6.51
CA PHE A 49 -18.41 -9.85 -5.38
C PHE A 49 -19.75 -10.43 -4.91
N GLY A 50 -20.76 -9.58 -4.70
CA GLY A 50 -22.10 -10.00 -4.25
C GLY A 50 -22.80 -10.98 -5.19
N ARG A 51 -22.49 -10.93 -6.51
CA ARG A 51 -23.00 -11.87 -7.51
C ARG A 51 -22.36 -13.26 -7.45
N LYS A 52 -21.20 -13.40 -6.81
CA LYS A 52 -20.40 -14.64 -6.80
C LYS A 52 -20.51 -15.43 -5.51
N ILE A 53 -20.82 -14.78 -4.39
CA ILE A 53 -20.83 -15.45 -3.08
C ILE A 53 -22.14 -16.21 -2.84
N SER A 54 -22.04 -17.32 -2.12
CA SER A 54 -23.20 -18.08 -1.64
C SER A 54 -23.58 -17.64 -0.23
N PHE A 55 -24.85 -17.77 0.10
CA PHE A 55 -25.45 -17.41 1.38
C PHE A 55 -26.12 -18.62 2.01
N GLU A 56 -26.33 -18.59 3.32
CA GLU A 56 -27.33 -19.44 3.95
C GLU A 56 -28.73 -18.87 3.65
N PRO A 57 -29.67 -19.67 3.13
CA PRO A 57 -31.02 -19.20 2.84
C PRO A 57 -31.75 -18.83 4.13
N ALA A 58 -32.67 -17.89 4.05
CA ALA A 58 -33.56 -17.59 5.18
C ALA A 58 -34.46 -18.80 5.45
N LEU A 59 -34.81 -19.03 6.72
CA LEU A 59 -35.70 -20.10 7.13
C LEU A 59 -37.02 -19.54 7.68
N VAL A 60 -38.14 -20.12 7.26
CA VAL A 60 -39.46 -19.92 7.86
C VAL A 60 -39.99 -21.30 8.23
N ASP A 61 -40.29 -21.51 9.51
CA ASP A 61 -40.72 -22.81 10.04
C ASP A 61 -39.78 -23.97 9.67
N GLY A 62 -38.48 -23.70 9.62
CA GLY A 62 -37.45 -24.67 9.25
C GLY A 62 -37.33 -24.97 7.75
N GLN A 63 -38.13 -24.30 6.90
CA GLN A 63 -38.06 -24.43 5.45
C GLN A 63 -37.29 -23.26 4.82
N PRO A 64 -36.38 -23.51 3.87
CA PRO A 64 -35.66 -22.45 3.18
C PRO A 64 -36.60 -21.65 2.27
N VAL A 65 -36.55 -20.33 2.43
CA VAL A 65 -37.32 -19.37 1.64
C VAL A 65 -36.39 -18.36 0.97
N SER A 66 -36.82 -17.83 -0.18
CA SER A 66 -36.10 -16.73 -0.82
C SER A 66 -36.36 -15.43 -0.08
N ALA A 67 -35.31 -14.64 0.18
CA ALA A 67 -35.43 -13.41 0.96
C ALA A 67 -34.38 -12.37 0.57
N TRP A 68 -34.67 -11.10 0.88
CA TRP A 68 -33.68 -10.03 0.79
C TRP A 68 -32.78 -10.03 2.02
N THR A 69 -31.47 -9.89 1.79
CA THR A 69 -30.45 -9.66 2.81
C THR A 69 -29.61 -8.44 2.48
N ARG A 70 -28.90 -7.90 3.49
CA ARG A 70 -27.98 -6.77 3.34
C ARG A 70 -26.55 -7.26 3.54
N LEU A 71 -25.66 -6.88 2.63
CA LEU A 71 -24.22 -7.12 2.72
C LEU A 71 -23.48 -5.79 2.76
N MET A 72 -22.77 -5.53 3.85
CA MET A 72 -21.90 -4.35 3.98
C MET A 72 -20.46 -4.75 3.66
N LEU A 73 -19.87 -4.13 2.64
CA LEU A 73 -18.48 -4.33 2.25
C LEU A 73 -17.69 -3.08 2.60
N ARG A 74 -16.64 -3.26 3.41
CA ARG A 74 -15.75 -2.19 3.84
C ARG A 74 -14.47 -2.28 3.03
N TYR A 75 -14.25 -1.32 2.14
CA TYR A 75 -12.98 -1.12 1.47
C TYR A 75 -12.15 -0.19 2.31
N ARG A 76 -11.19 -0.77 3.01
CA ARG A 76 -10.12 -0.04 3.69
C ARG A 76 -8.81 -0.57 3.16
N LEU A 77 -7.87 0.33 2.89
CA LEU A 77 -6.48 0.00 2.58
C LEU A 77 -5.90 -0.90 3.69
N THR A 78 -6.46 -0.82 4.91
CA THR A 78 -6.15 -1.71 6.03
C THR A 78 -7.34 -1.84 7.02
N ASP A 79 -7.99 -3.02 7.08
CA ASP A 79 -8.77 -3.51 8.24
C ASP A 79 -8.15 -4.81 8.84
N VAL A 80 -7.06 -5.31 8.25
CA VAL A 80 -6.24 -6.40 8.79
C VAL A 80 -5.10 -5.78 9.57
N ALA A 81 -4.87 -6.24 10.80
CA ALA A 81 -3.71 -5.82 11.58
C ALA A 81 -2.45 -6.08 10.75
N PHE A 82 -1.59 -5.06 10.62
CA PHE A 82 -0.32 -5.23 9.93
C PHE A 82 0.56 -6.20 10.72
N GLU A 83 0.69 -7.43 10.18
CA GLU A 83 1.49 -8.48 10.80
C GLU A 83 2.93 -8.42 10.30
N ARG A 84 3.83 -7.85 11.11
CA ARG A 84 5.24 -7.58 10.74
C ARG A 84 5.98 -8.79 10.16
N VAL A 85 5.83 -9.95 10.80
CA VAL A 85 6.53 -11.18 10.40
C VAL A 85 5.99 -11.69 9.06
N GLN A 86 4.68 -11.59 8.85
CA GLN A 86 4.05 -11.98 7.60
C GLN A 86 4.48 -11.05 6.47
N TRP A 87 4.42 -9.74 6.70
CA TRP A 87 4.86 -8.73 5.73
C TRP A 87 6.31 -8.96 5.29
N LEU A 88 7.24 -9.15 6.23
CA LEU A 88 8.65 -9.43 5.92
C LEU A 88 8.82 -10.67 5.03
N ARG A 89 8.09 -11.75 5.36
CA ARG A 89 8.16 -13.01 4.61
C ARG A 89 7.64 -12.81 3.18
N GLU A 90 6.50 -12.15 3.03
CA GLU A 90 5.86 -11.92 1.74
C GLU A 90 6.72 -11.01 0.85
N VAL A 91 7.21 -9.89 1.37
CA VAL A 91 8.09 -8.99 0.61
C VAL A 91 9.35 -9.71 0.12
N ARG A 92 10.04 -10.44 1.00
CA ARG A 92 11.25 -11.19 0.62
C ARG A 92 10.96 -12.27 -0.43
N GLN A 93 9.83 -12.96 -0.28
CA GLN A 93 9.40 -13.97 -1.23
C GLN A 93 9.11 -13.35 -2.61
N GLU A 94 8.34 -12.27 -2.65
CA GLU A 94 8.00 -11.58 -3.90
C GLU A 94 9.24 -10.96 -4.55
N GLN A 95 10.17 -10.38 -3.79
CA GLN A 95 11.47 -9.92 -4.31
C GLN A 95 12.29 -11.06 -4.94
N LYS A 96 12.33 -12.22 -4.29
CA LYS A 96 13.02 -13.40 -4.81
C LYS A 96 12.38 -13.92 -6.10
N LEU A 97 11.05 -13.97 -6.15
CA LEU A 97 10.31 -14.43 -7.32
C LEU A 97 10.46 -13.45 -8.50
N ALA A 98 10.30 -12.14 -8.24
CA ALA A 98 10.49 -11.10 -9.24
C ALA A 98 11.88 -11.14 -9.88
N ALA A 99 12.92 -11.35 -9.08
CA ALA A 99 14.30 -11.40 -9.58
C ALA A 99 14.59 -12.60 -10.50
N ALA A 100 13.83 -13.69 -10.37
CA ALA A 100 14.00 -14.90 -11.18
C ALA A 100 12.99 -14.99 -12.34
N GLU A 101 12.00 -14.10 -12.41
CA GLU A 101 10.91 -14.19 -13.36
C GLU A 101 11.29 -13.63 -14.74
N THR A 102 11.05 -14.44 -15.77
CA THR A 102 11.35 -14.12 -17.17
C THR A 102 10.10 -13.74 -17.96
N ASP A 103 8.94 -14.26 -17.56
CA ASP A 103 7.67 -13.91 -18.15
C ASP A 103 7.26 -12.49 -17.76
N SER A 104 7.02 -11.64 -18.77
CA SER A 104 6.72 -10.22 -18.55
C SER A 104 5.44 -9.99 -17.72
N VAL A 105 4.41 -10.83 -17.91
CA VAL A 105 3.12 -10.65 -17.22
C VAL A 105 3.26 -11.04 -15.75
N ARG A 106 3.91 -12.18 -15.44
CA ARG A 106 4.17 -12.61 -14.07
C ARG A 106 5.14 -11.69 -13.34
N PHE A 107 6.16 -11.20 -14.04
CA PHE A 107 7.09 -10.20 -13.51
C PHE A 107 6.33 -8.95 -13.03
N GLU A 108 5.41 -8.44 -13.85
CA GLU A 108 4.57 -7.32 -13.45
C GLU A 108 3.62 -7.65 -12.29
N GLN A 109 3.13 -8.89 -12.19
CA GLN A 109 2.33 -9.30 -11.04
C GLN A 109 3.13 -9.24 -9.72
N HIS A 110 4.38 -9.72 -9.72
CA HIS A 110 5.26 -9.60 -8.55
C HIS A 110 5.56 -8.14 -8.20
N CYS A 111 5.85 -7.31 -9.21
CA CYS A 111 6.06 -5.87 -9.03
C CYS A 111 4.83 -5.18 -8.40
N ARG A 112 3.62 -5.53 -8.86
CA ARG A 112 2.37 -4.99 -8.30
C ARG A 112 2.16 -5.40 -6.85
N ARG A 113 2.45 -6.65 -6.49
CA ARG A 113 2.33 -7.12 -5.09
C ARG A 113 3.29 -6.38 -4.17
N LEU A 114 4.53 -6.19 -4.61
CA LEU A 114 5.52 -5.39 -3.87
C LEU A 114 5.06 -3.95 -3.69
N TYR A 115 4.60 -3.31 -4.77
CA TYR A 115 4.06 -1.95 -4.71
C TYR A 115 2.93 -1.83 -3.68
N THR A 116 1.90 -2.69 -3.77
CA THR A 116 0.76 -2.68 -2.84
C THR A 116 1.21 -2.92 -1.40
N SER A 117 2.15 -3.85 -1.19
CA SER A 117 2.72 -4.15 0.13
C SER A 117 3.45 -2.95 0.74
N PHE A 118 4.18 -2.18 -0.08
CA PHE A 118 4.89 -0.98 0.35
C PHE A 118 3.93 0.19 0.63
N ALA A 119 2.92 0.39 -0.21
CA ALA A 119 1.88 1.40 0.01
C ALA A 119 1.11 1.11 1.31
N GLY A 120 0.70 -0.14 1.54
CA GLY A 120 0.00 -0.54 2.76
C GLY A 120 0.82 -0.36 4.05
N MET A 121 2.15 -0.43 3.97
CA MET A 121 3.03 -0.18 5.11
C MET A 121 2.99 1.28 5.58
N GLN A 122 2.65 2.24 4.70
CA GLN A 122 2.61 3.66 5.05
C GLN A 122 1.60 3.94 6.17
N ASN A 123 0.37 3.42 6.04
CA ASN A 123 -0.68 3.56 7.05
C ASN A 123 -0.26 2.96 8.41
N TRP A 124 0.37 1.78 8.38
CA TRP A 124 0.87 1.17 9.61
C TRP A 124 1.90 2.08 10.27
N ALA A 125 2.87 2.59 9.50
CA ALA A 125 3.99 3.36 10.02
C ALA A 125 3.60 4.68 10.71
N GLU A 126 2.45 5.29 10.38
CA GLU A 126 1.99 6.55 10.99
C GLU A 126 1.84 6.49 12.52
N THR A 127 1.51 5.30 13.04
CA THR A 127 1.26 5.09 14.48
C THR A 127 2.43 4.41 15.21
N GLN A 128 3.56 4.22 14.51
CA GLN A 128 4.66 3.37 14.98
C GLN A 128 5.90 4.20 15.28
N SER A 129 6.81 3.63 16.07
CA SER A 129 8.10 4.27 16.30
C SER A 129 8.99 4.18 15.05
N VAL A 130 9.84 5.19 14.86
CA VAL A 130 10.85 5.21 13.79
C VAL A 130 11.68 3.93 13.78
N TYR A 131 12.07 3.43 14.95
CA TYR A 131 12.80 2.17 15.09
C TYR A 131 12.02 0.98 14.54
N ALA A 132 10.74 0.82 14.92
CA ALA A 132 9.94 -0.32 14.48
C ALA A 132 9.74 -0.33 12.96
N VAL A 133 9.58 0.85 12.36
CA VAL A 133 9.43 1.00 10.91
C VAL A 133 10.75 0.71 10.19
N ASN A 134 11.83 1.37 10.60
CA ASN A 134 13.13 1.24 9.96
C ASN A 134 13.73 -0.17 10.12
N ASP A 135 13.49 -0.86 11.24
CA ASP A 135 13.95 -2.24 11.41
C ASP A 135 13.41 -3.19 10.32
N LEU A 136 12.16 -3.00 9.89
CA LEU A 136 11.56 -3.78 8.80
C LEU A 136 12.14 -3.39 7.44
N ILE A 137 12.33 -2.10 7.20
CA ILE A 137 12.86 -1.58 5.93
C ILE A 137 14.28 -2.10 5.69
N TRP A 138 15.16 -1.99 6.70
CA TRP A 138 16.56 -2.47 6.60
C TRP A 138 16.66 -3.99 6.36
N GLN A 139 15.61 -4.74 6.67
CA GLN A 139 15.55 -6.18 6.45
C GLN A 139 15.18 -6.59 5.03
N VAL A 140 14.70 -5.67 4.19
CA VAL A 140 14.20 -5.97 2.83
C VAL A 140 14.90 -5.19 1.72
N VAL A 141 15.49 -4.03 2.03
CA VAL A 141 16.23 -3.22 1.03
C VAL A 141 17.62 -3.81 0.75
N GLN A 142 18.18 -3.48 -0.41
CA GLN A 142 19.54 -3.89 -0.78
C GLN A 142 20.59 -3.37 0.23
N PRO A 143 21.65 -4.17 0.54
CA PRO A 143 22.71 -3.74 1.47
C PRO A 143 23.40 -2.42 1.08
N ALA A 144 23.63 -2.20 -0.21
CA ALA A 144 24.24 -0.96 -0.70
C ALA A 144 23.35 0.27 -0.41
N LEU A 145 22.03 0.12 -0.56
CA LEU A 145 21.08 1.17 -0.24
C LEU A 145 20.99 1.38 1.28
N ALA A 146 20.96 0.31 2.07
CA ALA A 146 20.96 0.37 3.52
C ALA A 146 22.19 1.11 4.08
N GLU A 147 23.36 0.91 3.46
CA GLU A 147 24.61 1.58 3.86
C GLU A 147 24.59 3.07 3.50
N ARG A 148 24.16 3.41 2.27
CA ARG A 148 24.02 4.82 1.83
C ARG A 148 23.19 5.64 2.82
N TRP A 149 22.09 5.06 3.31
CA TRP A 149 21.12 5.74 4.16
C TRP A 149 21.25 5.40 5.64
N ARG A 150 22.38 4.83 6.09
CA ARG A 150 22.59 4.39 7.48
C ARG A 150 22.30 5.45 8.53
N SER A 151 22.55 6.73 8.21
CA SER A 151 22.31 7.87 9.11
C SER A 151 20.83 8.10 9.43
N PHE A 152 19.90 7.61 8.59
CA PHE A 152 18.46 7.70 8.84
C PHE A 152 17.96 6.69 9.87
N ARG A 153 18.70 5.59 10.10
CA ARG A 153 18.19 4.37 10.76
C ARG A 153 17.48 4.64 12.09
N ASN A 154 17.96 5.60 12.87
CA ASN A 154 17.40 5.92 14.19
C ASN A 154 16.84 7.34 14.30
N GLU A 155 16.78 8.11 13.22
CA GLU A 155 16.44 9.55 13.28
C GLU A 155 15.04 9.82 12.69
N TYR A 156 14.80 9.42 11.44
CA TYR A 156 13.53 9.63 10.74
C TYR A 156 13.06 8.33 10.07
N SER A 157 11.74 8.23 9.87
CA SER A 157 11.17 7.12 9.09
C SER A 157 11.74 7.13 7.67
N ALA A 158 12.34 6.03 7.24
CA ALA A 158 12.97 5.91 5.93
C ALA A 158 12.11 5.12 4.94
N LEU A 159 10.78 5.25 5.01
CA LEU A 159 9.82 4.56 4.12
C LEU A 159 10.15 4.76 2.63
N PHE A 160 10.71 5.91 2.28
CA PHE A 160 11.16 6.22 0.92
C PHE A 160 12.16 5.19 0.36
N LEU A 161 12.91 4.49 1.21
CA LEU A 161 13.85 3.45 0.78
C LEU A 161 13.18 2.25 0.12
N LEU A 162 11.91 1.96 0.43
CA LEU A 162 11.16 0.91 -0.25
C LEU A 162 10.94 1.27 -1.72
N TRP A 163 10.65 2.54 -2.01
CA TRP A 163 10.48 3.04 -3.36
C TRP A 163 11.81 3.14 -4.11
N ASP A 164 12.87 3.59 -3.44
CA ASP A 164 14.21 3.65 -4.04
C ASP A 164 14.75 2.25 -4.38
N ASP A 165 14.60 1.29 -3.46
CA ASP A 165 14.96 -0.12 -3.70
C ASP A 165 14.16 -0.71 -4.86
N PHE A 166 12.86 -0.43 -4.94
CA PHE A 166 12.00 -0.88 -6.04
C PHE A 166 12.50 -0.36 -7.38
N LEU A 167 12.79 0.94 -7.51
CA LEU A 167 13.27 1.53 -8.77
C LEU A 167 14.61 0.95 -9.21
N GLN A 168 15.51 0.67 -8.26
CA GLN A 168 16.80 0.08 -8.56
C GLN A 168 16.69 -1.38 -9.01
N ARG A 169 15.79 -2.17 -8.39
CA ARG A 169 15.59 -3.58 -8.74
C ARG A 169 14.76 -3.79 -10.00
N TYR A 170 13.74 -2.95 -10.21
CA TYR A 170 12.72 -3.16 -11.24
C TYR A 170 12.54 -1.95 -12.16
N PRO A 171 13.62 -1.37 -12.74
CA PRO A 171 13.52 -0.17 -13.57
C PRO A 171 12.69 -0.37 -14.84
N ARG A 172 12.53 -1.63 -15.26
CA ARG A 172 11.74 -2.02 -16.43
C ARG A 172 10.25 -2.21 -16.15
N SER A 173 9.82 -2.15 -14.90
CA SER A 173 8.40 -2.35 -14.58
C SER A 173 7.56 -1.21 -15.13
N ALA A 174 6.34 -1.52 -15.59
CA ALA A 174 5.35 -0.50 -15.93
C ALA A 174 5.03 0.47 -14.77
N LEU A 175 5.29 0.06 -13.53
CA LEU A 175 5.12 0.89 -12.33
C LEU A 175 6.27 1.87 -12.07
N ALA A 176 7.40 1.77 -12.78
CA ALA A 176 8.60 2.56 -12.48
C ALA A 176 8.34 4.08 -12.51
N GLY A 177 7.51 4.56 -13.44
CA GLY A 177 7.12 5.98 -13.50
C GLY A 177 6.37 6.42 -12.23
N ARG A 178 5.38 5.63 -11.81
CA ARG A 178 4.59 5.91 -10.60
C ARG A 178 5.46 5.84 -9.33
N VAL A 179 6.28 4.80 -9.19
CA VAL A 179 7.17 4.66 -8.02
C VAL A 179 8.18 5.80 -7.94
N ARG A 180 8.63 6.33 -9.09
CA ARG A 180 9.47 7.54 -9.11
C ARG A 180 8.73 8.74 -8.53
N GLU A 181 7.46 8.94 -8.85
CA GLU A 181 6.65 10.01 -8.27
C GLU A 181 6.46 9.82 -6.76
N ASP A 182 6.18 8.59 -6.31
CA ASP A 182 6.02 8.28 -4.88
C ASP A 182 7.33 8.46 -4.10
N LEU A 183 8.47 8.10 -4.70
CA LEU A 183 9.80 8.35 -4.12
C LEU A 183 10.07 9.84 -3.99
N LEU A 184 9.80 10.63 -5.04
CA LEU A 184 10.00 12.08 -5.02
C LEU A 184 9.16 12.73 -3.92
N LYS A 185 7.88 12.39 -3.84
CA LYS A 185 6.99 12.86 -2.78
C LYS A 185 7.53 12.50 -1.40
N ALA A 186 7.91 11.23 -1.19
CA ALA A 186 8.39 10.76 0.11
C ALA A 186 9.71 11.44 0.54
N LEU A 187 10.62 11.72 -0.41
CA LEU A 187 11.86 12.45 -0.15
C LEU A 187 11.58 13.91 0.25
N LEU A 188 10.69 14.59 -0.46
CA LEU A 188 10.31 15.98 -0.14
C LEU A 188 9.59 16.07 1.21
N ASP A 189 8.69 15.12 1.52
CA ASP A 189 7.95 15.07 2.78
C ASP A 189 8.91 14.92 3.99
N VAL A 190 9.91 14.03 3.89
CA VAL A 190 10.92 13.85 4.95
C VAL A 190 11.90 15.02 5.02
N GLU A 191 12.29 15.61 3.89
CA GLU A 191 13.11 16.82 3.85
C GLU A 191 12.43 17.97 4.60
N TYR A 192 11.16 18.23 4.29
CA TYR A 192 10.35 19.25 4.94
C TYR A 192 10.30 19.03 6.46
N THR A 193 10.05 17.78 6.88
CA THR A 193 10.01 17.41 8.29
C THR A 193 11.34 17.69 8.99
N ILE A 194 12.47 17.29 8.39
CA ILE A 194 13.81 17.54 8.93
C ILE A 194 14.06 19.03 9.05
N ARG A 195 13.74 19.82 8.02
CA ARG A 195 13.93 21.29 8.03
C ARG A 195 13.15 21.96 9.15
N LEU A 196 11.88 21.60 9.34
CA LEU A 196 11.05 22.13 10.44
C LEU A 196 11.67 21.81 11.81
N ASP A 197 12.19 20.60 11.96
CA ASP A 197 12.81 20.16 13.20
C ASP A 197 14.16 20.84 13.47
N CYS A 198 14.93 21.16 12.43
CA CYS A 198 16.16 21.95 12.54
C CYS A 198 15.90 23.38 13.07
N LEU A 199 14.76 23.98 12.71
CA LEU A 199 14.37 25.31 13.22
C LEU A 199 14.06 25.32 14.72
N ARG A 200 13.78 24.15 15.31
CA ARG A 200 13.35 24.01 16.71
C ARG A 200 14.51 23.77 17.69
N SER A 201 15.69 23.38 17.21
CA SER A 201 16.84 23.06 18.08
C SER A 201 18.16 23.01 17.30
N GLU A 202 19.22 23.62 17.84
CA GLU A 202 20.58 23.53 17.30
C GLU A 202 21.10 22.09 17.22
N SER A 203 20.74 21.25 18.19
CA SER A 203 21.12 19.83 18.19
C SER A 203 20.51 19.09 17.00
N LYS A 204 19.22 19.37 16.70
CA LYS A 204 18.55 18.83 15.52
C LYS A 204 19.11 19.42 14.23
N ALA A 205 19.44 20.71 14.19
CA ALA A 205 20.07 21.35 13.04
C ALA A 205 21.39 20.68 12.64
N ARG A 206 22.24 20.36 13.62
CA ARG A 206 23.54 19.72 13.36
C ARG A 206 23.41 18.34 12.73
N LYS A 207 22.47 17.52 13.22
CA LYS A 207 22.20 16.19 12.66
C LYS A 207 21.47 16.26 11.32
N GLY A 208 20.52 17.18 11.21
CA GLY A 208 19.66 17.34 10.04
C GLY A 208 20.45 17.72 8.78
N LEU A 209 21.51 18.52 8.91
CA LEU A 209 22.31 18.95 7.76
C LEU A 209 22.83 17.76 6.93
N THR A 210 23.45 16.76 7.57
CA THR A 210 23.94 15.56 6.88
C THR A 210 22.83 14.73 6.23
N LEU A 211 21.64 14.71 6.83
CA LEU A 211 20.48 14.00 6.26
C LEU A 211 19.91 14.74 5.06
N LEU A 212 19.85 16.08 5.12
CA LEU A 212 19.40 16.93 4.03
C LEU A 212 20.33 16.84 2.82
N ASP A 213 21.64 16.79 3.04
CA ASP A 213 22.62 16.61 1.95
C ASP A 213 22.39 15.29 1.19
N LEU A 214 22.12 14.19 1.91
CA LEU A 214 21.81 12.89 1.30
C LEU A 214 20.51 12.93 0.48
N ILE A 215 19.47 13.61 1.00
CA ILE A 215 18.21 13.79 0.28
C ILE A 215 18.44 14.61 -0.98
N GLN A 216 19.16 15.73 -0.88
CA GLN A 216 19.42 16.62 -2.00
C GLN A 216 20.24 15.92 -3.11
N GLU A 217 21.24 15.12 -2.73
CA GLU A 217 21.98 14.29 -3.68
C GLU A 217 21.04 13.33 -4.42
N ARG A 218 20.16 12.63 -3.70
CA ARG A 218 19.22 11.70 -4.33
C ARG A 218 18.17 12.40 -5.21
N LEU A 219 17.66 13.56 -4.79
CA LEU A 219 16.74 14.37 -5.60
C LEU A 219 17.41 14.83 -6.90
N SER A 220 18.67 15.23 -6.84
CA SER A 220 19.47 15.59 -8.02
C SER A 220 19.65 14.40 -8.98
N GLU A 221 19.97 13.22 -8.46
CA GLU A 221 20.04 11.97 -9.26
C GLU A 221 18.70 11.62 -9.92
N LEU A 222 17.58 11.98 -9.29
CA LEU A 222 16.25 11.81 -9.84
C LEU A 222 15.86 12.93 -10.82
N GLY A 223 16.74 13.90 -11.08
CA GLY A 223 16.51 15.01 -12.02
C GLY A 223 15.72 16.18 -11.44
N VAL A 224 15.59 16.28 -10.11
CA VAL A 224 15.04 17.46 -9.43
C VAL A 224 16.21 18.39 -9.13
N THR A 225 16.37 19.42 -9.95
CA THR A 225 17.31 20.50 -9.66
C THR A 225 16.70 21.42 -8.60
N SER A 226 17.43 21.72 -7.53
CA SER A 226 17.03 22.76 -6.57
C SER A 226 16.76 24.06 -7.32
N THR A 227 15.51 24.55 -7.26
CA THR A 227 15.18 25.89 -7.74
C THR A 227 16.07 26.90 -6.98
N PRO A 228 16.76 27.82 -7.67
CA PRO A 228 17.58 28.83 -7.02
C PRO A 228 16.78 29.76 -6.09
#